data_AF-A0A1I3XAA4-F1
#
_entry.id   AF-A0A1I3XAA4-F1
#
_cell.length_a   1.000
_cell.length_b   1.000
_cell.length_c   1.000
_cell.angle_alpha   90.00
_cell.angle_beta   90.00
_cell.angle_gamma   90.00
#
_symmetry.space_group_name_H-M   'P 1'
#
loop_
_entity.id
_entity.type
_entity.pdbx_description
1 polymer ?
#
loop_
_entity_poly.entity_id
_entity_poly.type
_entity_poly.pdbx_seq_one_letter_code
_entity_poly.pdbx_strand_id
1 'polypeptide(L)'
;MFGAGNIHAGTVTQKAVKHAGRSTASLALSALDALSWGAFVVAVAPSSVAGSVEYETWASDQDIYVSNPCPPTGSSSGCNRPIWPSAATLKSSKSFQQSALGQSHLGKTRRGGLTVQVIGPAQGCSTPPGLTGAAANSGFPASGCVGEEVRRDRASFDYMVANNLWSKAGLAAMYPTSQVVQFPDGALEIKADWIPVATLAAWLKQQESFVSDNFYTSTATIDGSTVTYAMTSMHVSLKLAGFPDWVWADFENAYTPGRCDQTGCSDSFGAVTQKVPANAQPWQQYKSCQPTLALKALFSSKKVGSVFANYCLTGTQTTFGTTKNPTLLGSPIVEPLNADVPLNVSSCISCHAGASFDAKGLSGPVSEALGPNSVPAGYKGYDFMWGVLFAK
;
A
#
# COMPACT_ATOMS: atom_id res chain seq x y z
N MET A 1 -11.64 -35.23 42.70
CA MET A 1 -10.80 -35.82 41.63
C MET A 1 -10.15 -34.66 40.88
N PHE A 2 -8.82 -34.56 40.97
CA PHE A 2 -7.85 -33.72 40.23
C PHE A 2 -8.21 -32.22 40.05
N GLY A 3 -7.55 -31.24 40.68
CA GLY A 3 -6.15 -31.11 41.07
C GLY A 3 -5.50 -30.05 40.17
N ALA A 4 -5.47 -28.79 40.64
CA ALA A 4 -4.82 -27.67 39.95
C ALA A 4 -3.30 -27.90 39.89
N GLY A 5 -2.71 -27.77 38.71
CA GLY A 5 -1.28 -27.96 38.46
C GLY A 5 -0.68 -26.78 37.68
N ASN A 6 0.17 -26.03 38.37
CA ASN A 6 1.11 -25.05 37.80
C ASN A 6 2.05 -25.73 36.80
N ILE A 7 2.33 -25.06 35.67
CA ILE A 7 3.42 -25.43 34.77
C ILE A 7 4.52 -24.37 34.88
N HIS A 8 5.66 -24.81 35.39
CA HIS A 8 6.91 -24.05 35.52
C HIS A 8 7.49 -23.65 34.15
N ALA A 9 8.00 -22.42 34.11
CA ALA A 9 8.92 -21.95 33.09
C ALA A 9 10.22 -22.76 33.14
N GLY A 10 10.44 -23.57 32.11
CA GLY A 10 11.68 -24.32 31.89
C GLY A 10 12.71 -23.46 31.17
N THR A 11 13.84 -23.26 31.84
CA THR A 11 15.06 -22.61 31.37
C THR A 11 15.62 -23.33 30.15
N VAL A 12 15.64 -22.67 28.98
CA VAL A 12 16.39 -23.17 27.80
C VAL A 12 17.84 -22.73 27.95
N THR A 13 18.70 -23.68 28.33
CA THR A 13 20.15 -23.56 28.35
C THR A 13 20.70 -23.25 26.96
N GLN A 14 21.45 -22.15 26.87
CA GLN A 14 22.33 -21.81 25.76
C GLN A 14 23.35 -22.93 25.52
N LYS A 15 23.31 -23.57 24.34
CA LYS A 15 24.47 -24.27 23.78
C LYS A 15 24.51 -24.10 22.25
N ALA A 16 25.36 -23.15 21.86
CA ALA A 16 26.17 -23.06 20.65
C ALA A 16 25.54 -23.50 19.31
N VAL A 17 25.09 -22.52 18.53
CA VAL A 17 25.22 -22.54 17.07
C VAL A 17 26.36 -21.58 16.70
N LYS A 18 27.52 -22.16 16.38
CA LYS A 18 28.56 -21.47 15.61
C LYS A 18 28.02 -21.25 14.20
N HIS A 19 27.48 -20.08 13.92
CA HIS A 19 27.49 -19.50 12.58
C HIS A 19 27.73 -17.99 12.63
N ALA A 20 28.95 -17.64 12.20
CA ALA A 20 29.39 -16.40 11.57
C ALA A 20 28.57 -15.11 11.81
N GLY A 21 29.07 -14.26 12.71
CA GLY A 21 29.48 -12.89 12.35
C GLY A 21 28.47 -11.89 11.75
N ARG A 22 27.15 -12.09 11.83
CA ARG A 22 26.21 -11.01 11.48
C ARG A 22 26.11 -10.01 12.63
N SER A 23 26.33 -8.73 12.33
CA SER A 23 26.14 -7.64 13.29
C SER A 23 24.68 -7.57 13.77
N THR A 24 24.46 -7.05 14.97
CA THR A 24 23.10 -6.85 15.54
C THR A 24 22.20 -6.03 14.63
N ALA A 25 22.74 -5.06 13.90
CA ALA A 25 22.03 -4.28 12.88
C ALA A 25 21.56 -5.14 11.69
N SER A 26 22.38 -6.10 11.23
CA SER A 26 21.99 -7.03 10.16
C SER A 26 20.88 -7.99 10.60
N LEU A 27 20.85 -8.38 11.87
CA LEU A 27 19.76 -9.19 12.44
C LEU A 27 18.47 -8.39 12.59
N ALA A 28 18.56 -7.12 12.99
CA ALA A 28 17.40 -6.22 13.09
C ALA A 28 16.76 -5.94 11.72
N LEU A 29 17.57 -5.64 10.70
CA LEU A 29 17.07 -5.45 9.32
C LEU A 29 16.41 -6.72 8.77
N SER A 30 17.03 -7.89 8.99
CA SER A 30 16.45 -9.18 8.59
C SER A 30 15.12 -9.48 9.28
N ALA A 31 14.93 -9.01 10.52
CA ALA A 31 13.66 -9.15 11.23
C ALA A 31 12.57 -8.20 10.67
N LEU A 32 12.94 -6.99 10.26
CA LEU A 32 12.02 -6.04 9.64
C LEU A 32 11.57 -6.50 8.26
N ASP A 33 12.49 -6.94 7.40
CA ASP A 33 12.11 -7.48 6.09
C ASP A 33 11.27 -8.76 6.23
N ALA A 34 11.55 -9.61 7.23
CA ALA A 34 10.72 -10.77 7.53
C ALA A 34 9.29 -10.38 7.98
N LEU A 35 9.14 -9.30 8.76
CA LEU A 35 7.85 -8.74 9.16
C LEU A 35 7.07 -8.22 7.94
N SER A 36 7.73 -7.45 7.07
CA SER A 36 7.17 -6.96 5.81
C SER A 36 6.68 -8.10 4.92
N TRP A 37 7.51 -9.14 4.74
CA TRP A 37 7.11 -10.34 4.02
C TRP A 37 5.95 -11.09 4.69
N GLY A 38 5.91 -11.13 6.02
CA GLY A 38 4.80 -11.70 6.78
C GLY A 38 3.48 -10.98 6.49
N ALA A 39 3.49 -9.65 6.51
CA ALA A 39 2.32 -8.83 6.20
C ALA A 39 1.86 -8.99 4.74
N PHE A 40 2.79 -8.96 3.79
CA PHE A 40 2.51 -9.23 2.39
C PHE A 40 1.87 -10.61 2.20
N VAL A 41 2.46 -11.65 2.79
CA VAL A 41 1.95 -13.02 2.70
C VAL A 41 0.56 -13.19 3.30
N VAL A 42 0.25 -12.50 4.40
CA VAL A 42 -1.11 -12.47 4.96
C VAL A 42 -2.06 -11.84 3.96
N ALA A 43 -1.69 -10.70 3.37
CA ALA A 43 -2.52 -10.01 2.39
C ALA A 43 -2.77 -10.83 1.12
N VAL A 44 -1.76 -11.54 0.60
CA VAL A 44 -1.84 -12.29 -0.66
C VAL A 44 -2.15 -13.78 -0.51
N ALA A 45 -2.41 -14.25 0.71
CA ALA A 45 -2.89 -15.62 0.93
C ALA A 45 -4.26 -15.82 0.28
N PRO A 46 -4.63 -17.06 -0.12
CA PRO A 46 -5.96 -17.35 -0.62
C PRO A 46 -7.03 -16.97 0.42
N SER A 47 -8.03 -16.21 -0.01
CA SER A 47 -9.15 -15.83 0.85
C SER A 47 -10.23 -16.91 0.90
N SER A 48 -11.29 -16.66 1.69
CA SER A 48 -12.52 -17.46 1.64
C SER A 48 -13.34 -17.27 0.36
N VAL A 49 -13.02 -16.27 -0.45
CA VAL A 49 -13.70 -15.98 -1.73
C VAL A 49 -12.87 -16.59 -2.86
N ALA A 50 -13.51 -17.50 -3.60
CA ALA A 50 -12.84 -18.22 -4.69
C ALA A 50 -12.28 -17.26 -5.74
N GLY A 51 -11.00 -17.41 -6.08
CA GLY A 51 -10.33 -16.57 -7.06
C GLY A 51 -9.83 -15.22 -6.52
N SER A 52 -9.90 -14.99 -5.20
CA SER A 52 -9.42 -13.76 -4.56
C SER A 52 -8.40 -14.05 -3.45
N VAL A 53 -7.49 -13.12 -3.25
CA VAL A 53 -6.58 -13.10 -2.11
C VAL A 53 -7.15 -12.28 -0.95
N GLU A 54 -6.60 -12.46 0.25
CA GLU A 54 -7.17 -11.96 1.50
C GLU A 54 -7.45 -10.46 1.48
N TYR A 55 -6.51 -9.63 1.03
CA TYR A 55 -6.69 -8.17 1.04
C TYR A 55 -7.83 -7.69 0.13
N GLU A 56 -8.23 -8.48 -0.87
CA GLU A 56 -9.35 -8.14 -1.75
C GLU A 56 -10.69 -8.27 -1.04
N THR A 57 -10.72 -8.95 0.11
CA THR A 57 -11.91 -9.05 0.98
C THR A 57 -12.00 -7.91 2.00
N TRP A 58 -10.96 -7.08 2.10
CA TRP A 58 -10.90 -5.96 3.04
C TRP A 58 -11.62 -4.73 2.51
N ALA A 59 -11.94 -3.78 3.39
CA ALA A 59 -12.67 -2.58 3.02
C ALA A 59 -11.84 -1.67 2.09
N SER A 60 -12.39 -1.36 0.92
CA SER A 60 -11.82 -0.41 -0.04
C SER A 60 -12.17 1.05 0.32
N ASP A 61 -11.58 2.01 -0.40
CA ASP A 61 -12.01 3.41 -0.32
C ASP A 61 -13.50 3.58 -0.66
N GLN A 62 -14.05 2.78 -1.58
CA GLN A 62 -15.47 2.82 -1.95
C GLN A 62 -16.39 2.32 -0.83
N ASP A 63 -15.91 1.35 -0.05
CA ASP A 63 -16.64 0.77 1.09
C ASP A 63 -16.67 1.73 2.29
N ILE A 64 -15.68 2.61 2.40
CA ILE A 64 -15.49 3.54 3.52
C ILE A 64 -16.07 4.92 3.20
N TYR A 65 -15.70 5.50 2.05
CA TYR A 65 -16.02 6.88 1.70
C TYR A 65 -17.30 6.97 0.86
N VAL A 66 -18.41 6.62 1.52
CA VAL A 66 -19.74 6.54 0.93
C VAL A 66 -20.31 7.90 0.49
N SER A 67 -21.13 7.92 -0.56
CA SER A 67 -21.93 9.10 -0.93
C SER A 67 -22.99 9.40 0.13
N ASN A 68 -23.37 10.66 0.31
CA ASN A 68 -24.39 11.06 1.30
C ASN A 68 -24.16 10.45 2.71
N PRO A 69 -22.99 10.71 3.33
CA PRO A 69 -22.61 10.10 4.60
C PRO A 69 -23.55 10.48 5.73
N CYS A 70 -23.88 9.53 6.61
CA CYS A 70 -24.66 9.83 7.80
C CYS A 70 -23.93 10.79 8.75
N PRO A 71 -24.66 11.66 9.47
CA PRO A 71 -24.06 12.49 10.51
C PRO A 71 -23.47 11.58 11.62
N PRO A 72 -22.40 12.02 12.31
CA PRO A 72 -21.79 11.25 13.41
C PRO A 72 -22.79 10.93 14.53
N THR A 73 -23.76 11.82 14.75
CA THR A 73 -24.84 11.68 15.73
C THR A 73 -26.19 11.91 15.06
N GLY A 74 -27.21 11.13 15.46
CA GLY A 74 -28.58 11.30 14.97
C GLY A 74 -29.06 10.14 14.11
N SER A 75 -30.19 10.35 13.43
CA SER A 75 -30.86 9.33 12.61
C SER A 75 -30.00 8.92 11.41
N SER A 76 -29.96 7.63 11.13
CA SER A 76 -29.37 7.06 9.92
C SER A 76 -30.34 6.95 8.74
N SER A 77 -31.55 7.50 8.86
CA SER A 77 -32.55 7.43 7.81
C SER A 77 -32.14 8.29 6.61
N GLY A 78 -32.04 7.68 5.43
CA GLY A 78 -31.75 8.39 4.17
C GLY A 78 -30.30 8.79 3.95
N CYS A 79 -29.34 8.20 4.68
CA CYS A 79 -27.90 8.42 4.51
C CYS A 79 -27.14 7.09 4.53
N ASN A 80 -25.88 7.10 4.08
CA ASN A 80 -25.04 5.92 3.98
C ASN A 80 -23.97 5.88 5.07
N ARG A 81 -23.55 4.66 5.44
CA ARG A 81 -22.44 4.39 6.37
C ARG A 81 -21.42 3.46 5.71
N PRO A 82 -20.16 3.45 6.18
CA PRO A 82 -19.19 2.46 5.75
C PRO A 82 -19.69 1.04 5.95
N ILE A 83 -19.34 0.14 5.04
CA ILE A 83 -19.76 -1.26 5.08
C ILE A 83 -18.53 -2.14 4.97
N TRP A 84 -18.38 -3.10 5.87
CA TRP A 84 -17.36 -4.14 5.70
C TRP A 84 -17.78 -5.07 4.55
N PRO A 85 -16.92 -5.35 3.56
CA PRO A 85 -17.28 -6.22 2.46
C PRO A 85 -17.66 -7.64 2.93
N SER A 86 -18.67 -8.21 2.29
CA SER A 86 -19.07 -9.60 2.44
C SER A 86 -18.82 -10.34 1.13
N ALA A 87 -18.80 -11.68 1.16
CA ALA A 87 -18.71 -12.48 -0.07
C ALA A 87 -19.79 -12.13 -1.11
N ALA A 88 -20.96 -11.64 -0.69
CA ALA A 88 -22.04 -11.22 -1.58
C ALA A 88 -21.84 -9.80 -2.16
N THR A 89 -21.12 -8.92 -1.46
CA THR A 89 -20.89 -7.52 -1.89
C THR A 89 -19.54 -7.32 -2.56
N LEU A 90 -18.62 -8.28 -2.42
CA LEU A 90 -17.46 -8.44 -3.28
C LEU A 90 -17.96 -8.82 -4.67
N LYS A 91 -18.52 -7.82 -5.38
CA LYS A 91 -18.84 -7.93 -6.80
C LYS A 91 -17.63 -8.54 -7.49
N SER A 92 -17.84 -9.44 -8.44
CA SER A 92 -16.79 -10.18 -9.17
C SER A 92 -15.84 -9.29 -10.00
N SER A 93 -15.85 -7.98 -9.78
CA SER A 93 -15.07 -6.99 -10.49
C SER A 93 -14.57 -5.91 -9.53
N LYS A 94 -13.26 -5.69 -9.53
CA LYS A 94 -12.61 -4.61 -8.79
C LYS A 94 -13.07 -3.23 -9.25
N SER A 95 -12.85 -2.26 -8.37
CA SER A 95 -13.04 -0.84 -8.61
C SER A 95 -11.72 -0.13 -8.32
N PHE A 96 -10.98 0.25 -9.36
CA PHE A 96 -9.75 1.02 -9.21
C PHE A 96 -10.03 2.50 -9.17
N GLN A 97 -9.11 3.32 -8.68
CA GLN A 97 -9.21 4.77 -8.64
C GLN A 97 -7.99 5.47 -9.22
N GLN A 98 -8.14 6.74 -9.62
CA GLN A 98 -6.98 7.55 -9.96
C GLN A 98 -6.16 7.85 -8.70
N SER A 99 -4.84 8.00 -8.85
CA SER A 99 -3.97 8.36 -7.72
C SER A 99 -4.48 9.60 -7.00
N ALA A 100 -4.77 9.45 -5.71
CA ALA A 100 -5.18 10.57 -4.87
C ALA A 100 -4.07 11.65 -4.80
N LEU A 101 -2.81 11.20 -4.77
CA LEU A 101 -1.64 12.05 -4.76
C LEU A 101 -1.45 12.77 -6.10
N GLY A 102 -1.55 12.03 -7.20
CA GLY A 102 -1.50 12.61 -8.55
C GLY A 102 -2.58 13.67 -8.77
N GLN A 103 -3.82 13.41 -8.33
CA GLN A 103 -4.88 14.42 -8.38
C GLN A 103 -4.59 15.66 -7.52
N SER A 104 -3.90 15.50 -6.40
CA SER A 104 -3.45 16.62 -5.55
C SER A 104 -2.41 17.48 -6.26
N HIS A 105 -1.41 16.87 -6.91
CA HIS A 105 -0.37 17.59 -7.65
C HIS A 105 -0.92 18.30 -8.89
N LEU A 106 -1.96 17.76 -9.53
CA LEU A 106 -2.72 18.46 -10.57
C LEU A 106 -3.60 19.60 -10.05
N GLY A 107 -3.59 19.91 -8.75
CA GLY A 107 -4.38 20.98 -8.13
C GLY A 107 -5.88 20.70 -8.04
N LYS A 108 -6.32 19.46 -8.31
CA LYS A 108 -7.75 19.08 -8.30
C LYS A 108 -8.32 18.98 -6.87
N THR A 109 -7.49 18.75 -5.86
CA THR A 109 -7.88 18.70 -4.45
C THR A 109 -8.39 20.05 -3.91
N ARG A 110 -7.93 21.18 -4.47
CA ARG A 110 -8.26 22.52 -3.98
C ARG A 110 -9.67 23.02 -4.32
N ARG A 111 -10.43 22.33 -5.19
CA ARG A 111 -11.72 22.83 -5.70
C ARG A 111 -12.96 21.97 -5.43
N GLY A 112 -12.87 20.76 -4.88
CA GLY A 112 -14.07 19.92 -4.72
C GLY A 112 -14.00 18.62 -3.92
N GLY A 113 -12.88 18.32 -3.24
CA GLY A 113 -12.66 16.99 -2.64
C GLY A 113 -12.38 15.91 -3.71
N LEU A 114 -11.65 14.87 -3.35
CA LEU A 114 -11.42 13.76 -4.27
C LEU A 114 -12.68 12.90 -4.34
N THR A 115 -13.12 12.56 -5.55
CA THR A 115 -14.09 11.50 -5.76
C THR A 115 -13.36 10.23 -6.13
N VAL A 116 -13.72 9.14 -5.46
CA VAL A 116 -13.30 7.80 -5.87
C VAL A 116 -13.87 7.55 -7.27
N GLN A 117 -13.01 7.63 -8.29
CA GLN A 117 -13.40 7.38 -9.68
C GLN A 117 -13.12 5.92 -10.00
N VAL A 118 -14.18 5.10 -10.08
CA VAL A 118 -14.05 3.71 -10.50
C VAL A 118 -13.45 3.68 -11.93
N ILE A 119 -12.31 3.03 -12.13
CA ILE A 119 -11.57 2.92 -13.41
C ILE A 119 -11.90 1.62 -14.15
N GLY A 120 -12.29 1.78 -15.42
CA GLY A 120 -12.77 0.71 -16.28
C GLY A 120 -12.65 1.09 -17.74
N PRO A 121 -13.02 0.17 -18.64
CA PRO A 121 -12.61 0.23 -20.04
C PRO A 121 -13.32 1.35 -20.81
N ALA A 122 -14.55 1.69 -20.43
CA ALA A 122 -15.36 2.72 -21.08
C ALA A 122 -15.04 4.13 -20.58
N GLN A 123 -14.61 4.28 -19.32
CA GLN A 123 -14.26 5.58 -18.74
C GLN A 123 -12.88 6.06 -19.20
N GLY A 124 -12.00 5.12 -19.58
CA GLY A 124 -10.59 5.41 -19.78
C GLY A 124 -9.97 5.87 -18.46
N CYS A 125 -9.13 5.05 -17.87
CA CYS A 125 -8.22 5.53 -16.84
C CYS A 125 -7.39 6.69 -17.42
N SER A 126 -7.35 7.81 -16.70
CA SER A 126 -6.64 8.99 -17.16
C SER A 126 -5.16 8.65 -17.35
N THR A 127 -4.57 9.19 -18.42
CA THR A 127 -3.12 9.18 -18.60
C THR A 127 -2.43 9.55 -17.28
N PRO A 128 -1.50 8.74 -16.77
CA PRO A 128 -0.83 9.01 -15.51
C PRO A 128 -0.14 10.37 -15.56
N PRO A 129 -0.29 11.22 -14.52
CA PRO A 129 0.24 12.58 -14.53
C PRO A 129 1.76 12.63 -14.70
N GLY A 130 2.45 11.58 -14.23
CA GLY A 130 3.89 11.46 -14.32
C GLY A 130 4.47 11.32 -15.72
N LEU A 131 3.67 10.95 -16.72
CA LEU A 131 4.21 10.72 -18.08
C LEU A 131 4.84 11.95 -18.72
N THR A 132 4.38 13.14 -18.32
CA THR A 132 4.95 14.42 -18.75
C THR A 132 5.95 15.02 -17.74
N GLY A 133 6.21 14.32 -16.63
CA GLY A 133 7.02 14.79 -15.51
C GLY A 133 7.98 13.73 -15.00
N ALA A 134 7.79 13.27 -13.76
CA ALA A 134 8.70 12.36 -13.04
C ALA A 134 8.92 11.00 -13.75
N ALA A 135 7.98 10.56 -14.58
CA ALA A 135 8.08 9.36 -15.42
C ALA A 135 8.24 9.66 -16.91
N ALA A 136 8.70 10.86 -17.27
CA ALA A 136 9.11 11.17 -18.62
C ALA A 136 10.17 10.16 -19.10
N ASN A 137 10.03 9.71 -20.35
CA ASN A 137 10.90 8.71 -20.98
C ASN A 137 10.85 7.30 -20.36
N SER A 138 9.83 6.99 -19.55
CA SER A 138 9.59 5.63 -19.04
C SER A 138 9.32 4.59 -20.13
N GLY A 139 8.98 5.04 -21.34
CA GLY A 139 8.52 4.17 -22.42
C GLY A 139 7.12 3.61 -22.19
N PHE A 140 6.43 4.05 -21.12
CA PHE A 140 5.06 3.66 -20.86
C PHE A 140 4.14 4.13 -22.01
N PRO A 141 3.20 3.30 -22.47
CA PRO A 141 2.32 3.67 -23.57
C PRO A 141 1.55 4.97 -23.29
N ALA A 142 1.53 5.91 -24.24
CA ALA A 142 0.89 7.22 -24.06
C ALA A 142 -0.63 7.13 -23.80
N SER A 143 -1.28 6.11 -24.34
CA SER A 143 -2.69 5.78 -24.09
C SER A 143 -2.90 4.81 -22.93
N GLY A 144 -1.81 4.42 -22.26
CA GLY A 144 -1.84 3.52 -21.13
C GLY A 144 -2.35 4.22 -19.88
N CYS A 145 -2.57 3.42 -18.83
CA CYS A 145 -3.04 3.95 -17.57
C CYS A 145 -2.65 3.11 -16.37
N VAL A 146 -2.83 3.69 -15.19
CA VAL A 146 -2.64 3.05 -13.89
C VAL A 146 -3.92 3.22 -13.07
N GLY A 147 -4.40 2.14 -12.46
CA GLY A 147 -5.46 2.14 -11.47
C GLY A 147 -4.91 1.84 -10.09
N GLU A 148 -5.26 2.66 -9.10
CA GLU A 148 -4.88 2.50 -7.70
C GLU A 148 -6.02 1.79 -6.94
N GLU A 149 -5.68 1.02 -5.92
CA GLU A 149 -6.63 0.46 -4.98
C GLU A 149 -6.03 0.55 -3.57
N VAL A 150 -6.81 1.08 -2.63
CA VAL A 150 -6.42 1.10 -1.21
C VAL A 150 -7.42 0.28 -0.41
N ARG A 151 -6.89 -0.62 0.43
CA ARG A 151 -7.65 -1.59 1.21
C ARG A 151 -7.19 -1.58 2.67
N ARG A 152 -8.14 -1.71 3.58
CA ARG A 152 -7.94 -1.61 5.03
C ARG A 152 -8.52 -2.82 5.72
N ASP A 153 -7.66 -3.49 6.48
CA ASP A 153 -8.05 -4.66 7.26
C ASP A 153 -9.15 -4.32 8.28
N ARG A 154 -9.61 -5.36 8.99
CA ARG A 154 -10.74 -5.21 9.91
C ARG A 154 -10.42 -4.27 11.07
N ALA A 155 -9.19 -4.31 11.60
CA ALA A 155 -8.79 -3.45 12.70
C ALA A 155 -8.81 -1.97 12.29
N SER A 156 -8.30 -1.66 11.09
CA SER A 156 -8.31 -0.32 10.53
C SER A 156 -9.74 0.17 10.26
N PHE A 157 -10.57 -0.66 9.62
CA PHE A 157 -11.96 -0.31 9.32
C PHE A 157 -12.78 -0.02 10.59
N ASP A 158 -12.75 -0.92 11.57
CA ASP A 158 -13.54 -0.76 12.81
C ASP A 158 -13.12 0.51 13.55
N TYR A 159 -11.81 0.81 13.59
CA TYR A 159 -11.30 2.04 14.18
C TYR A 159 -11.83 3.28 13.47
N MET A 160 -11.77 3.31 12.13
CA MET A 160 -12.28 4.44 11.35
C MET A 160 -13.78 4.68 11.58
N VAL A 161 -14.57 3.61 11.58
CA VAL A 161 -16.03 3.67 11.78
C VAL A 161 -16.37 4.16 13.18
N ALA A 162 -15.74 3.58 14.21
CA ALA A 162 -15.98 3.94 15.60
C ALA A 162 -15.64 5.40 15.91
N ASN A 163 -14.65 5.95 15.19
CA ASN A 163 -14.17 7.32 15.38
C ASN A 163 -14.70 8.32 14.35
N ASN A 164 -15.64 7.92 13.50
CA ASN A 164 -16.23 8.75 12.44
C ASN A 164 -15.18 9.39 11.48
N LEU A 165 -14.08 8.69 11.20
CA LEU A 165 -12.98 9.18 10.34
C LEU A 165 -13.25 9.10 8.84
N TRP A 166 -14.49 8.77 8.45
CA TRP A 166 -14.89 8.45 7.08
C TRP A 166 -15.77 9.52 6.41
N SER A 167 -16.11 10.61 7.12
CA SER A 167 -16.89 11.73 6.59
C SER A 167 -16.31 13.08 7.02
N LYS A 168 -16.50 14.15 6.22
CA LYS A 168 -16.03 15.49 6.60
C LYS A 168 -16.65 15.97 7.91
N ALA A 169 -17.94 15.66 8.11
CA ALA A 169 -18.64 16.00 9.34
C ALA A 169 -18.02 15.31 10.58
N GLY A 170 -17.63 14.04 10.45
CA GLY A 170 -16.95 13.31 11.52
C GLY A 170 -15.55 13.85 11.81
N LEU A 171 -14.77 14.14 10.77
CA LEU A 171 -13.45 14.78 10.91
C LEU A 171 -13.55 16.17 11.56
N ALA A 172 -14.50 16.99 11.13
CA ALA A 172 -14.76 18.31 11.72
C ALA A 172 -15.17 18.20 13.20
N ALA A 173 -15.97 17.18 13.56
CA ALA A 173 -16.36 16.92 14.94
C ALA A 173 -15.18 16.44 15.81
N MET A 174 -14.24 15.68 15.23
CA MET A 174 -13.03 15.24 15.93
C MET A 174 -11.98 16.35 16.07
N TYR A 175 -11.91 17.30 15.12
CA TYR A 175 -10.88 18.34 15.12
C TYR A 175 -10.71 19.08 16.47
N PRO A 176 -11.77 19.57 17.14
CA PRO A 176 -11.63 20.33 18.39
C PRO A 176 -11.34 19.46 19.63
N THR A 177 -11.40 18.13 19.53
CA THR A 177 -11.17 17.25 20.68
C THR A 177 -9.67 17.10 20.99
N SER A 178 -9.32 16.67 22.20
CA SER A 178 -7.95 16.27 22.54
C SER A 178 -7.58 14.88 22.02
N GLN A 179 -8.52 14.17 21.39
CA GLN A 179 -8.29 12.83 20.86
C GLN A 179 -7.32 12.90 19.69
N VAL A 180 -6.30 12.04 19.77
CA VAL A 180 -5.34 11.77 18.69
C VAL A 180 -5.88 10.60 17.87
N VAL A 181 -5.81 10.72 16.55
CA VAL A 181 -6.02 9.58 15.66
C VAL A 181 -4.83 8.66 15.84
N GLN A 182 -5.08 7.42 16.21
CA GLN A 182 -4.07 6.41 16.47
C GLN A 182 -4.69 5.04 16.23
N PHE A 183 -4.30 4.40 15.14
CA PHE A 183 -4.78 3.09 14.77
C PHE A 183 -4.30 2.02 15.76
N PRO A 184 -5.10 0.96 15.96
CA PRO A 184 -4.74 -0.12 16.86
C PRO A 184 -3.54 -0.93 16.34
N ASP A 185 -2.80 -1.56 17.25
CA ASP A 185 -1.79 -2.56 16.89
C ASP A 185 -2.44 -3.68 16.06
N GLY A 186 -1.73 -4.12 15.02
CA GLY A 186 -2.23 -5.09 14.05
C GLY A 186 -3.00 -4.49 12.87
N ALA A 187 -3.28 -3.18 12.88
CA ALA A 187 -3.82 -2.48 11.71
C ALA A 187 -2.88 -2.65 10.51
N LEU A 188 -3.46 -3.08 9.38
CA LEU A 188 -2.75 -3.39 8.15
C LEU A 188 -3.48 -2.75 6.97
N GLU A 189 -2.78 -1.92 6.22
CA GLU A 189 -3.30 -1.30 5.00
C GLU A 189 -2.46 -1.70 3.79
N ILE A 190 -3.14 -1.77 2.65
CA ILE A 190 -2.55 -2.10 1.37
C ILE A 190 -2.92 -0.99 0.39
N LYS A 191 -1.92 -0.52 -0.35
CA LYS A 191 -2.14 0.21 -1.59
C LYS A 191 -1.51 -0.60 -2.73
N ALA A 192 -2.29 -0.90 -3.76
CA ALA A 192 -1.81 -1.60 -4.93
C ALA A 192 -2.09 -0.78 -6.20
N ASP A 193 -1.13 -0.78 -7.12
CA ASP A 193 -1.27 -0.15 -8.43
C ASP A 193 -1.29 -1.21 -9.54
N TRP A 194 -2.15 -0.96 -10.52
CA TRP A 194 -2.61 -1.92 -11.49
C TRP A 194 -2.55 -1.33 -12.89
N ILE A 195 -2.03 -2.09 -13.85
CA ILE A 195 -1.95 -1.68 -15.25
C ILE A 195 -2.76 -2.69 -16.10
N PRO A 196 -3.57 -2.26 -17.08
CA PRO A 196 -4.23 -3.19 -18.00
C PRO A 196 -3.22 -4.16 -18.62
N VAL A 197 -3.58 -5.44 -18.70
CA VAL A 197 -2.69 -6.50 -19.21
C VAL A 197 -2.14 -6.15 -20.60
N ALA A 198 -3.00 -5.67 -21.50
CA ALA A 198 -2.60 -5.25 -22.84
C ALA A 198 -1.59 -4.08 -22.83
N THR A 199 -1.81 -3.08 -21.97
CA THR A 199 -0.89 -1.93 -21.81
C THR A 199 0.46 -2.39 -21.28
N LEU A 200 0.46 -3.24 -20.25
CA LEU A 200 1.69 -3.74 -19.66
C LEU A 200 2.46 -4.64 -20.64
N ALA A 201 1.76 -5.51 -21.37
CA ALA A 201 2.36 -6.34 -22.40
C ALA A 201 3.05 -5.49 -23.48
N ALA A 202 2.38 -4.42 -23.95
CA ALA A 202 2.96 -3.47 -24.90
C ALA A 202 4.20 -2.76 -24.33
N TRP A 203 4.15 -2.31 -23.08
CA TRP A 203 5.28 -1.65 -22.42
C TRP A 203 6.50 -2.57 -22.29
N LEU A 204 6.25 -3.83 -21.91
CA LEU A 204 7.29 -4.85 -21.76
C LEU A 204 7.77 -5.44 -23.09
N LYS A 205 7.10 -5.13 -24.20
CA LYS A 205 7.30 -5.77 -25.51
C LYS A 205 7.13 -7.29 -25.43
N GLN A 206 6.11 -7.73 -24.69
CA GLN A 206 5.77 -9.13 -24.45
C GLN A 206 4.34 -9.43 -24.92
N GLN A 207 3.95 -10.70 -24.90
CA GLN A 207 2.57 -11.12 -25.11
C GLN A 207 1.73 -10.93 -23.84
N GLU A 208 0.42 -10.81 -23.98
CA GLU A 208 -0.50 -10.74 -22.81
C GLU A 208 -0.46 -12.01 -21.94
N SER A 209 -0.16 -13.17 -22.54
CA SER A 209 0.06 -14.44 -21.83
C SER A 209 1.24 -14.34 -20.87
N PHE A 210 2.35 -13.73 -21.30
CA PHE A 210 3.50 -13.49 -20.42
C PHE A 210 3.09 -12.68 -19.18
N VAL A 211 2.29 -11.63 -19.36
CA VAL A 211 1.81 -10.83 -18.23
C VAL A 211 0.92 -11.66 -17.32
N SER A 212 -0.04 -12.39 -17.88
CA SER A 212 -0.99 -13.21 -17.11
C SER A 212 -0.32 -14.35 -16.33
N ASP A 213 0.80 -14.88 -16.85
CA ASP A 213 1.57 -15.94 -16.19
C ASP A 213 2.50 -15.41 -15.08
N ASN A 214 2.89 -14.13 -15.16
CA ASN A 214 3.93 -13.57 -14.30
C ASN A 214 3.46 -12.51 -13.30
N PHE A 215 2.26 -11.96 -13.48
CA PHE A 215 1.67 -10.94 -12.62
C PHE A 215 0.38 -11.46 -12.00
N TYR A 216 0.10 -11.07 -10.75
CA TYR A 216 -1.23 -11.29 -10.20
C TYR A 216 -2.23 -10.47 -11.01
N THR A 217 -3.24 -11.14 -11.57
CA THR A 217 -4.25 -10.50 -12.40
C THR A 217 -5.62 -10.53 -11.74
N SER A 218 -6.40 -9.49 -12.00
CA SER A 218 -7.79 -9.39 -11.58
C SER A 218 -8.57 -8.56 -12.60
N THR A 219 -9.89 -8.65 -12.58
CA THR A 219 -10.76 -7.93 -13.51
C THR A 219 -11.42 -6.75 -12.84
N ALA A 220 -11.57 -5.65 -13.58
CA ALA A 220 -12.47 -4.55 -13.23
C ALA A 220 -13.52 -4.41 -14.32
N THR A 221 -14.76 -4.16 -13.90
CA THR A 221 -15.92 -4.05 -14.78
C THR A 221 -16.61 -2.73 -14.49
N ILE A 222 -16.73 -1.88 -15.50
CA ILE A 222 -17.48 -0.62 -15.39
C ILE A 222 -18.27 -0.37 -16.65
N ASP A 223 -19.50 0.10 -16.46
CA ASP A 223 -20.47 0.40 -17.52
C ASP A 223 -20.60 -0.78 -18.51
N GLY A 224 -20.59 -2.00 -17.96
CA GLY A 224 -20.70 -3.25 -18.71
C GLY A 224 -19.44 -3.72 -19.43
N SER A 225 -18.35 -2.96 -19.39
CA SER A 225 -17.07 -3.34 -20.00
C SER A 225 -16.11 -3.90 -18.96
N THR A 226 -15.46 -5.02 -19.27
CA THR A 226 -14.49 -5.69 -18.39
C THR A 226 -13.08 -5.63 -18.96
N VAL A 227 -12.09 -5.25 -18.14
CA VAL A 227 -10.65 -5.34 -18.48
C VAL A 227 -9.92 -6.11 -17.39
N THR A 228 -8.94 -6.91 -17.82
CA THR A 228 -7.99 -7.58 -16.94
C THR A 228 -6.81 -6.67 -16.67
N TYR A 229 -6.48 -6.52 -15.39
CA TYR A 229 -5.38 -5.72 -14.89
C TYR A 229 -4.35 -6.61 -14.22
N ALA A 230 -3.09 -6.21 -14.28
CA ALA A 230 -1.95 -6.82 -13.61
C ALA A 230 -1.47 -5.90 -12.50
N MET A 231 -1.30 -6.44 -11.29
CA MET A 231 -0.75 -5.69 -10.15
C MET A 231 0.75 -5.53 -10.33
N THR A 232 1.25 -4.30 -10.42
CA THR A 232 2.69 -4.05 -10.64
C THR A 232 3.43 -3.69 -9.37
N SER A 233 2.75 -3.08 -8.40
CA SER A 233 3.32 -2.68 -7.12
C SER A 233 2.30 -2.72 -5.99
N MET A 234 2.79 -2.92 -4.77
CA MET A 234 2.02 -3.00 -3.55
C MET A 234 2.78 -2.38 -2.38
N HIS A 235 2.30 -1.25 -1.89
CA HIS A 235 2.70 -0.71 -0.60
C HIS A 235 1.93 -1.41 0.51
N VAL A 236 2.65 -1.81 1.54
CA VAL A 236 2.13 -2.45 2.74
C VAL A 236 2.49 -1.58 3.94
N SER A 237 1.51 -1.20 4.75
CA SER A 237 1.73 -0.48 6.01
C SER A 237 1.14 -1.25 7.18
N LEU A 238 1.96 -1.47 8.22
CA LEU A 238 1.59 -2.27 9.39
C LEU A 238 1.86 -1.51 10.69
N LYS A 239 0.84 -1.41 11.55
CA LYS A 239 0.99 -0.92 12.92
C LYS A 239 1.37 -2.09 13.84
N LEU A 240 2.49 -1.95 14.55
CA LEU A 240 2.98 -2.99 15.46
C LEU A 240 3.15 -2.46 16.87
N ALA A 241 2.75 -3.30 17.83
CA ALA A 241 3.00 -3.05 19.24
C ALA A 241 4.49 -2.82 19.50
N GLY A 242 4.82 -1.71 20.15
CA GLY A 242 6.19 -1.35 20.51
C GLY A 242 7.00 -0.66 19.40
N PHE A 243 6.42 -0.40 18.22
CA PHE A 243 7.02 0.46 17.21
C PHE A 243 6.45 1.88 17.31
N PRO A 244 7.30 2.92 17.32
CA PRO A 244 6.83 4.31 17.44
C PRO A 244 6.07 4.75 16.18
N ASP A 245 6.53 4.29 15.02
CA ASP A 245 5.96 4.58 13.71
C ASP A 245 5.44 3.30 13.04
N TRP A 246 4.67 3.47 11.96
CA TRP A 246 4.25 2.35 11.11
C TRP A 246 5.44 1.71 10.40
N VAL A 247 5.35 0.40 10.18
CA VAL A 247 6.25 -0.32 9.28
C VAL A 247 5.73 -0.18 7.86
N TRP A 248 6.52 0.40 6.97
CA TRP A 248 6.21 0.55 5.56
C TRP A 248 7.07 -0.40 4.75
N ALA A 249 6.49 -1.03 3.74
CA ALA A 249 7.19 -1.86 2.80
C ALA A 249 6.62 -1.66 1.41
N ASP A 250 7.48 -1.76 0.40
CA ASP A 250 7.06 -1.73 -1.00
C ASP A 250 7.46 -3.03 -1.69
N PHE A 251 6.50 -3.59 -2.43
CA PHE A 251 6.67 -4.82 -3.19
C PHE A 251 6.37 -4.54 -4.65
N GLU A 252 7.30 -4.90 -5.51
CA GLU A 252 7.16 -4.71 -6.96
C GLU A 252 7.30 -6.03 -7.70
N ASN A 253 6.54 -6.20 -8.78
CA ASN A 253 6.77 -7.33 -9.66
C ASN A 253 8.18 -7.28 -10.30
N ALA A 254 8.79 -8.45 -10.47
CA ALA A 254 10.13 -8.65 -11.00
C ALA A 254 10.30 -8.20 -12.46
N TYR A 255 9.21 -7.91 -13.15
CA TYR A 255 9.23 -7.38 -14.52
C TYR A 255 8.73 -5.95 -14.61
N THR A 256 8.40 -5.28 -13.50
CA THR A 256 8.06 -3.86 -13.49
C THR A 256 9.27 -3.03 -13.95
N PRO A 257 9.16 -2.24 -15.04
CA PRO A 257 10.25 -1.37 -15.49
C PRO A 257 10.58 -0.32 -14.43
N GLY A 258 11.87 -0.16 -14.15
CA GLY A 258 12.37 0.80 -13.16
C GLY A 258 12.33 0.32 -11.71
N ARG A 259 12.01 -0.96 -11.45
CA ARG A 259 12.06 -1.53 -10.11
C ARG A 259 13.44 -1.35 -9.48
N CYS A 260 13.55 -0.83 -8.26
CA CYS A 260 14.85 -0.50 -7.62
C CYS A 260 15.58 0.72 -8.21
N ASP A 261 14.98 1.50 -9.12
CA ASP A 261 15.63 2.70 -9.63
C ASP A 261 15.86 3.74 -8.52
N GLN A 262 16.95 4.50 -8.66
CA GLN A 262 17.39 5.59 -7.77
C GLN A 262 17.78 5.17 -6.35
N THR A 263 17.03 4.29 -5.71
CA THR A 263 17.23 3.85 -4.31
C THR A 263 17.94 2.51 -4.21
N GLY A 264 17.88 1.68 -5.25
CA GLY A 264 18.25 0.26 -5.17
C GLY A 264 17.18 -0.55 -4.42
N CYS A 265 17.37 -1.87 -4.35
CA CYS A 265 16.54 -2.74 -3.52
C CYS A 265 17.32 -3.28 -2.33
N SER A 266 16.61 -3.45 -1.22
CA SER A 266 17.09 -4.05 0.02
C SER A 266 16.09 -5.07 0.55
N ASP A 267 16.46 -6.34 0.48
CA ASP A 267 15.68 -7.43 1.05
C ASP A 267 16.60 -8.48 1.67
N SER A 268 16.81 -8.37 2.98
CA SER A 268 17.70 -9.25 3.73
C SER A 268 17.06 -10.58 4.13
N PHE A 269 15.77 -10.78 3.87
CA PHE A 269 15.03 -12.00 4.21
C PHE A 269 14.56 -12.79 2.98
N GLY A 270 13.85 -12.13 2.06
CA GLY A 270 13.14 -12.77 0.95
C GLY A 270 13.98 -13.01 -0.30
N ALA A 271 15.01 -12.21 -0.54
CA ALA A 271 15.87 -12.32 -1.71
C ALA A 271 17.23 -12.95 -1.39
N VAL A 272 17.68 -13.87 -2.25
CA VAL A 272 19.06 -14.40 -2.21
C VAL A 272 20.08 -13.29 -2.42
N THR A 273 19.80 -12.38 -3.36
CA THR A 273 20.58 -11.15 -3.56
C THR A 273 19.99 -10.05 -2.70
N GLN A 274 20.54 -9.86 -1.50
CA GLN A 274 19.95 -8.98 -0.50
C GLN A 274 20.00 -7.49 -0.84
N LYS A 275 20.95 -7.07 -1.68
CA LYS A 275 21.14 -5.69 -2.11
C LYS A 275 21.28 -5.67 -3.62
N VAL A 276 20.44 -4.88 -4.27
CA VAL A 276 20.50 -4.63 -5.72
C VAL A 276 20.76 -3.14 -5.90
N PRO A 277 21.89 -2.72 -6.48
CA PRO A 277 22.12 -1.31 -6.75
C PRO A 277 21.15 -0.80 -7.80
N ALA A 278 20.83 0.49 -7.75
CA ALA A 278 20.08 1.15 -8.81
C ALA A 278 20.82 1.03 -10.16
N ASN A 279 20.05 0.87 -11.23
CA ASN A 279 20.56 0.95 -12.59
C ASN A 279 21.06 2.36 -12.88
N ALA A 280 22.10 2.45 -13.71
CA ALA A 280 22.67 3.74 -14.13
C ALA A 280 21.70 4.55 -15.00
N GLN A 281 20.77 3.89 -15.68
CA GLN A 281 19.71 4.50 -16.48
C GLN A 281 18.36 4.10 -15.88
N PRO A 282 17.40 5.03 -15.78
CA PRO A 282 16.09 4.73 -15.26
C PRO A 282 15.28 3.86 -16.24
N TRP A 283 14.18 3.29 -15.73
CA TRP A 283 13.18 2.50 -16.45
C TRP A 283 13.72 1.23 -17.10
N GLN A 284 14.86 0.75 -16.62
CA GLN A 284 15.46 -0.50 -17.08
C GLN A 284 14.87 -1.69 -16.33
N GLN A 285 14.99 -2.87 -16.95
CA GLN A 285 14.64 -4.14 -16.32
C GLN A 285 15.74 -4.57 -15.34
N TYR A 286 15.31 -5.25 -14.28
CA TYR A 286 16.21 -5.86 -13.30
C TYR A 286 15.99 -7.37 -13.28
N LYS A 287 17.05 -8.11 -12.94
CA LYS A 287 16.96 -9.58 -12.81
C LYS A 287 15.93 -9.96 -11.75
N SER A 288 15.28 -11.11 -11.88
CA SER A 288 14.33 -11.58 -10.86
C SER A 288 14.95 -11.67 -9.47
N CYS A 289 14.17 -11.34 -8.44
CA CYS A 289 14.57 -11.57 -7.04
C CYS A 289 14.40 -13.05 -6.71
N GLN A 290 15.50 -13.81 -6.80
CA GLN A 290 15.48 -15.24 -6.45
C GLN A 290 15.02 -15.43 -4.99
N PRO A 291 13.90 -16.12 -4.72
CA PRO A 291 13.39 -16.28 -3.36
C PRO A 291 14.31 -17.14 -2.49
N THR A 292 14.53 -16.74 -1.23
CA THR A 292 15.23 -17.56 -0.24
C THR A 292 14.42 -18.81 0.14
N LEU A 293 15.07 -19.80 0.76
CA LEU A 293 14.37 -20.96 1.31
C LEU A 293 13.35 -20.57 2.40
N ALA A 294 13.67 -19.54 3.20
CA ALA A 294 12.78 -19.04 4.24
C ALA A 294 11.50 -18.45 3.65
N LEU A 295 11.61 -17.64 2.59
CA LEU A 295 10.44 -17.09 1.90
C LEU A 295 9.60 -18.17 1.23
N LYS A 296 10.24 -19.14 0.56
CA LYS A 296 9.54 -20.30 -0.03
C LYS A 296 8.77 -21.10 1.02
N ALA A 297 9.35 -21.28 2.21
CA ALA A 297 8.68 -21.94 3.32
C ALA A 297 7.49 -21.11 3.83
N LEU A 298 7.63 -19.79 3.94
CA LEU A 298 6.56 -18.89 4.32
C LEU A 298 5.39 -18.95 3.32
N PHE A 299 5.68 -18.86 2.02
CA PHE A 299 4.67 -18.99 0.95
C PHE A 299 3.95 -20.33 1.01
N SER A 300 4.70 -21.42 1.18
CA SER A 300 4.14 -22.77 1.28
C SER A 300 3.22 -22.91 2.50
N SER A 301 3.61 -22.33 3.65
CA SER A 301 2.82 -22.40 4.89
C SER A 301 1.46 -21.71 4.79
N LYS A 302 1.35 -20.71 3.91
CA LYS A 302 0.12 -19.92 3.69
C LYS A 302 -0.56 -20.21 2.36
N LYS A 303 -0.05 -21.20 1.61
CA LYS A 303 -0.55 -21.59 0.29
C LYS A 303 -0.65 -20.42 -0.68
N VAL A 304 0.32 -19.50 -0.61
CA VAL A 304 0.40 -18.34 -1.50
C VAL A 304 0.53 -18.81 -2.95
N GLY A 305 -0.21 -18.18 -3.86
CA GLY A 305 -0.16 -18.49 -5.29
C GLY A 305 1.25 -18.31 -5.87
N SER A 306 1.66 -19.18 -6.79
CA SER A 306 3.02 -19.18 -7.35
C SER A 306 3.41 -17.87 -8.03
N VAL A 307 2.43 -17.13 -8.56
CA VAL A 307 2.66 -15.82 -9.20
C VAL A 307 3.28 -14.79 -8.25
N PHE A 308 3.03 -14.91 -6.94
CA PHE A 308 3.59 -14.00 -5.95
C PHE A 308 5.09 -14.22 -5.71
N ALA A 309 5.68 -15.32 -6.22
CA ALA A 309 7.13 -15.51 -6.29
C ALA A 309 7.82 -14.56 -7.28
N ASN A 310 7.05 -13.87 -8.12
CA ASN A 310 7.55 -12.82 -8.98
C ASN A 310 7.49 -11.43 -8.32
N TYR A 311 7.04 -11.28 -7.08
CA TYR A 311 7.08 -9.99 -6.38
C TYR A 311 8.30 -9.91 -5.49
N CYS A 312 8.91 -8.73 -5.43
CA CYS A 312 10.17 -8.46 -4.75
C CYS A 312 9.95 -7.34 -3.76
N LEU A 313 10.37 -7.55 -2.50
CA LEU A 313 10.51 -6.44 -1.55
C LEU A 313 11.60 -5.49 -2.07
N THR A 314 11.25 -4.24 -2.27
CA THR A 314 12.21 -3.18 -2.68
C THR A 314 12.85 -2.54 -1.46
N GLY A 315 12.11 -2.43 -0.35
CA GLY A 315 12.66 -2.06 0.94
C GLY A 315 11.62 -2.02 2.05
N THR A 316 12.11 -1.93 3.28
CA THR A 316 11.31 -1.70 4.49
C THR A 316 11.74 -0.40 5.16
N GLN A 317 10.78 0.42 5.57
CA GLN A 317 10.98 1.70 6.26
C GLN A 317 10.20 1.72 7.59
N THR A 318 10.93 1.92 8.68
CA THR A 318 10.36 2.11 10.04
C THR A 318 10.81 3.41 10.69
N THR A 319 11.63 4.20 9.99
CA THR A 319 12.15 5.47 10.45
C THR A 319 12.25 6.46 9.29
N PHE A 320 12.14 7.74 9.62
CA PHE A 320 12.30 8.85 8.67
C PHE A 320 13.74 9.00 8.13
N GLY A 321 14.75 8.56 8.90
CA GLY A 321 16.12 9.01 8.71
C GLY A 321 16.27 10.47 9.15
N THR A 322 16.98 11.28 8.35
CA THR A 322 17.12 12.73 8.57
C THR A 322 16.92 13.47 7.26
N THR A 323 16.67 14.79 7.29
CA THR A 323 16.57 15.57 6.04
C THR A 323 17.85 15.52 5.19
N LYS A 324 19.02 15.33 5.81
CA LYS A 324 20.31 15.20 5.08
C LYS A 324 20.59 13.78 4.58
N ASN A 325 20.04 12.78 5.25
CA ASN A 325 20.17 11.36 4.94
C ASN A 325 18.79 10.71 5.13
N PRO A 326 17.86 10.95 4.21
CA PRO A 326 16.51 10.42 4.34
C PRO A 326 16.52 8.92 4.07
N THR A 327 15.58 8.21 4.70
CA THR A 327 15.28 6.84 4.30
C THR A 327 14.31 6.92 3.12
N LEU A 328 14.78 6.53 1.92
CA LEU A 328 13.95 6.53 0.71
C LEU A 328 13.24 5.18 0.56
N LEU A 329 11.98 5.24 0.13
CA LEU A 329 11.16 4.06 -0.20
C LEU A 329 10.04 4.51 -1.14
N GLY A 330 9.81 3.75 -2.20
CA GLY A 330 8.77 3.99 -3.18
C GLY A 330 8.91 3.04 -4.38
N SER A 331 7.90 3.05 -5.23
CA SER A 331 7.76 2.30 -6.48
C SER A 331 7.77 3.26 -7.68
N PRO A 332 8.42 2.89 -8.80
CA PRO A 332 8.40 3.69 -10.03
C PRO A 332 6.98 3.84 -10.59
N ILE A 333 6.06 2.94 -10.23
CA ILE A 333 4.66 3.02 -10.65
C ILE A 333 3.88 3.97 -9.75
N VAL A 334 3.99 3.81 -8.43
CA VAL A 334 3.16 4.57 -7.48
C VAL A 334 3.56 6.04 -7.45
N GLU A 335 4.85 6.33 -7.32
CA GLU A 335 5.35 7.69 -7.14
C GLU A 335 5.59 8.40 -8.49
N PRO A 336 6.58 8.04 -9.33
CA PRO A 336 6.83 8.78 -10.56
C PRO A 336 5.70 8.69 -11.56
N LEU A 337 5.20 7.50 -11.87
CA LEU A 337 4.26 7.31 -12.97
C LEU A 337 2.85 7.79 -12.59
N ASN A 338 2.29 7.24 -11.52
CA ASN A 338 0.90 7.46 -11.14
C ASN A 338 0.68 8.77 -10.36
N ALA A 339 1.70 9.28 -9.65
CA ALA A 339 1.58 10.46 -8.79
C ALA A 339 2.44 11.69 -9.19
N ASP A 340 3.29 11.56 -10.21
CA ASP A 340 4.25 12.59 -10.63
C ASP A 340 5.24 13.00 -9.51
N VAL A 341 5.70 12.02 -8.73
CA VAL A 341 6.66 12.22 -7.63
C VAL A 341 7.99 11.52 -7.95
N PRO A 342 9.10 12.26 -8.07
CA PRO A 342 10.41 11.65 -8.32
C PRO A 342 10.85 10.70 -7.18
N LEU A 343 11.38 9.52 -7.53
CA LEU A 343 11.80 8.50 -6.54
C LEU A 343 12.85 8.99 -5.54
N ASN A 344 13.71 9.94 -5.93
CA ASN A 344 14.75 10.52 -5.08
C ASN A 344 14.20 11.46 -4.00
N VAL A 345 12.91 11.78 -4.04
CA VAL A 345 12.18 12.47 -2.98
C VAL A 345 11.07 11.62 -2.37
N SER A 346 10.98 10.34 -2.73
CA SER A 346 9.96 9.42 -2.23
C SER A 346 10.36 8.79 -0.90
N SER A 347 9.53 9.03 0.12
CA SER A 347 9.56 8.30 1.38
C SER A 347 8.15 8.09 1.88
N CYS A 348 7.70 6.84 1.94
CA CYS A 348 6.35 6.51 2.38
C CYS A 348 6.06 7.10 3.77
N ILE A 349 6.94 6.87 4.76
CA ILE A 349 6.72 7.39 6.12
C ILE A 349 6.74 8.93 6.16
N SER A 350 7.65 9.58 5.44
CA SER A 350 7.83 11.04 5.51
C SER A 350 6.69 11.79 4.82
N CYS A 351 6.25 11.29 3.66
CA CYS A 351 5.08 11.81 2.95
C CYS A 351 3.82 11.64 3.79
N HIS A 352 3.66 10.49 4.46
CA HIS A 352 2.47 10.18 5.24
C HIS A 352 2.43 10.82 6.64
N ALA A 353 3.56 11.22 7.22
CA ALA A 353 3.57 11.89 8.52
C ALA A 353 2.85 13.25 8.53
N GLY A 354 2.78 13.94 7.39
CA GLY A 354 2.06 15.21 7.25
C GLY A 354 0.54 15.04 7.02
N ALA A 355 0.08 13.80 6.85
CA ALA A 355 -1.29 13.49 6.49
C ALA A 355 -2.25 13.94 7.60
N SER A 356 -3.09 14.93 7.29
CA SER A 356 -3.85 15.70 8.28
C SER A 356 -5.17 16.30 7.77
N PHE A 357 -6.04 16.77 8.66
CA PHE A 357 -7.30 17.47 8.33
C PHE A 357 -7.52 18.74 9.16
N ASP A 358 -8.27 19.70 8.64
CA ASP A 358 -8.57 20.99 9.29
C ASP A 358 -9.90 20.98 10.08
N ALA A 359 -10.25 22.14 10.65
CA ALA A 359 -11.49 22.34 11.41
C ALA A 359 -12.78 22.09 10.61
N LYS A 360 -12.71 22.07 9.28
CA LYS A 360 -13.84 21.78 8.39
C LYS A 360 -13.85 20.31 7.96
N GLY A 361 -12.93 19.50 8.47
CA GLY A 361 -12.73 18.12 8.03
C GLY A 361 -12.15 18.02 6.62
N LEU A 362 -11.55 19.10 6.10
CA LEU A 362 -10.87 19.09 4.82
C LEU A 362 -9.43 18.63 5.01
N SER A 363 -8.95 17.82 4.09
CA SER A 363 -7.58 17.34 4.14
C SER A 363 -6.55 18.45 3.99
N GLY A 364 -5.44 18.27 4.67
CA GLY A 364 -4.28 19.15 4.61
C GLY A 364 -3.50 19.03 3.32
N PRO A 365 -2.57 19.99 3.11
CA PRO A 365 -1.67 19.93 1.97
C PRO A 365 -0.84 18.65 2.05
N VAL A 366 -0.74 17.95 0.93
CA VAL A 366 0.20 16.85 0.80
C VAL A 366 1.57 17.44 0.45
N SER A 367 2.62 16.97 1.11
CA SER A 367 4.00 17.43 0.90
C SER A 367 4.91 16.26 0.57
N GLU A 368 5.84 16.46 -0.37
CA GLU A 368 6.93 15.53 -0.71
C GLU A 368 8.10 15.66 0.29
N ALA A 369 7.78 15.55 1.59
CA ALA A 369 8.76 15.78 2.64
C ALA A 369 9.78 14.63 2.70
N LEU A 370 11.04 14.99 2.91
CA LEU A 370 12.13 14.05 3.17
C LEU A 370 12.59 14.16 4.63
N GLY A 371 12.52 13.03 5.35
CA GLY A 371 12.85 12.97 6.76
C GLY A 371 11.66 13.35 7.66
N PRO A 372 11.93 13.69 8.94
CA PRO A 372 10.87 14.00 9.89
C PRO A 372 9.98 15.13 9.37
N ASN A 373 8.68 14.86 9.32
CA ASN A 373 7.66 15.79 8.88
C ASN A 373 6.64 15.99 9.99
N SER A 374 6.13 17.21 10.12
CA SER A 374 5.13 17.56 11.14
C SER A 374 3.81 17.90 10.50
N VAL A 375 2.73 17.60 11.21
CA VAL A 375 1.39 18.09 10.84
C VAL A 375 1.43 19.63 10.69
N PRO A 376 0.93 20.19 9.57
CA PRO A 376 0.90 21.63 9.36
C PRO A 376 0.09 22.37 10.43
N ALA A 377 0.47 23.62 10.71
CA ALA A 377 -0.27 24.46 11.66
C ALA A 377 -1.75 24.63 11.21
N GLY A 378 -2.68 24.46 12.14
CA GLY A 378 -4.12 24.50 11.85
C GLY A 378 -4.71 23.18 11.35
N TYR A 379 -3.95 22.09 11.40
CA TYR A 379 -4.38 20.75 11.03
C TYR A 379 -4.18 19.75 12.19
N LYS A 380 -4.93 18.64 12.15
CA LYS A 380 -4.81 17.48 13.03
C LYS A 380 -4.36 16.27 12.21
N GLY A 381 -3.31 15.57 12.67
CA GLY A 381 -2.78 14.38 12.00
C GLY A 381 -3.70 13.17 12.12
N TYR A 382 -3.61 12.25 11.15
CA TYR A 382 -4.41 11.02 11.12
C TYR A 382 -3.62 9.70 11.05
N ASP A 383 -2.46 9.65 11.73
CA ASP A 383 -1.63 8.44 11.90
C ASP A 383 -1.27 7.73 10.60
N PHE A 384 -0.73 8.50 9.63
CA PHE A 384 -0.19 8.03 8.36
C PHE A 384 -1.19 7.36 7.38
N MET A 385 -2.49 7.30 7.73
CA MET A 385 -3.51 6.59 6.96
C MET A 385 -3.57 7.00 5.48
N TRP A 386 -3.86 6.07 4.58
CA TRP A 386 -4.31 6.45 3.23
C TRP A 386 -5.78 6.94 3.24
N GLY A 387 -6.14 7.81 2.30
CA GLY A 387 -7.54 7.96 1.89
C GLY A 387 -8.45 8.97 2.63
N VAL A 388 -8.03 9.66 3.71
CA VAL A 388 -8.85 10.76 4.32
C VAL A 388 -9.27 11.79 3.26
N LEU A 389 -8.46 11.95 2.22
CA LEU A 389 -8.71 12.80 1.05
C LEU A 389 -10.06 12.55 0.36
N PHE A 390 -10.64 11.36 0.52
CA PHE A 390 -11.92 10.96 -0.07
C PHE A 390 -13.13 11.17 0.85
N ALA A 391 -12.93 11.59 2.10
CA ALA A 391 -14.04 11.88 3.02
C ALA A 391 -14.98 12.94 2.40
N LYS A 392 -16.27 12.58 2.32
CA LYS A 392 -17.30 13.40 1.67
C LYS A 392 -17.96 14.37 2.63
#